data_AF-A0A5J5W0U9-F1
#
_entry.id   AF-A0A5J5W0U9-F1
#
_cell.length_a   1.000
_cell.length_b   1.000
_cell.length_c   1.000
_cell.angle_alpha   90.00
_cell.angle_beta   90.00
_cell.angle_gamma   90.00
#
_symmetry.space_group_name_H-M   'P 1'
#
loop_
_entity.id
_entity.type
_entity.pdbx_description
1 polymer ?
#
loop_
_entity_poly.entity_id
_entity_poly.type
_entity_poly.pdbx_seq_one_letter_code
_entity_poly.pdbx_strand_id
1 'polypeptide(L)'
;MKTEVSEMEERKGKGEVMSGTLDLSALPLDCITLIISFTSPRDACRLSLVSTALNSATESDAVWESFLPSQFQALIPSSLSFSSKKQLYLSLCENPLLIEAGRKSFWLDRVSGKKCYMLSPRDLSIIWSDTPDYWRWVSIPEARFDEVAELLSVCWFEIRGKISISMLSPMTHYKVVREVLICNQKKNDGDGYIGG
;
A
#
# COMPACT_ATOMS: atom_id res chain seq x y z
N MET A 1 -38.67 28.80 -79.04
CA MET A 1 -38.68 27.93 -77.85
C MET A 1 -37.54 28.39 -76.96
N LYS A 2 -37.74 28.84 -75.70
CA LYS A 2 -38.74 28.50 -74.67
C LYS A 2 -38.80 26.99 -74.37
N THR A 3 -38.43 26.49 -73.18
CA THR A 3 -37.71 27.15 -72.07
C THR A 3 -36.83 26.12 -71.32
N GLU A 4 -36.69 25.88 -70.00
CA GLU A 4 -37.28 26.35 -68.71
C GLU A 4 -36.23 26.09 -67.57
N VAL A 5 -36.56 26.20 -66.27
CA VAL A 5 -35.60 26.06 -65.13
C VAL A 5 -36.13 25.10 -64.03
N SER A 6 -35.24 24.37 -63.36
CA SER A 6 -35.51 23.76 -62.04
C SER A 6 -34.23 23.52 -61.21
N GLU A 7 -34.17 24.07 -60.00
CA GLU A 7 -33.18 23.73 -58.96
C GLU A 7 -33.58 22.45 -58.21
N MET A 8 -32.66 21.79 -57.50
CA MET A 8 -32.99 20.88 -56.40
C MET A 8 -31.88 20.79 -55.34
N GLU A 9 -32.28 20.49 -54.10
CA GLU A 9 -31.64 20.97 -52.87
C GLU A 9 -30.33 20.29 -52.41
N GLU A 10 -29.59 21.05 -51.60
CA GLU A 10 -28.55 20.57 -50.69
C GLU A 10 -29.10 19.57 -49.65
N ARG A 11 -28.43 18.43 -49.44
CA ARG A 11 -28.60 17.59 -48.24
C ARG A 11 -27.30 17.41 -47.48
N LYS A 12 -26.85 18.53 -46.90
CA LYS A 12 -25.76 18.61 -45.93
C LYS A 12 -26.18 17.96 -44.61
N GLY A 13 -26.08 16.64 -44.57
CA GLY A 13 -26.21 15.83 -43.37
C GLY A 13 -25.07 16.11 -42.38
N LYS A 14 -25.06 17.30 -41.78
CA LYS A 14 -24.13 17.67 -40.72
C LYS A 14 -24.53 16.90 -39.46
N GLY A 15 -24.08 15.65 -39.37
CA GLY A 15 -24.19 14.81 -38.20
C GLY A 15 -23.40 15.40 -37.05
N GLU A 16 -23.98 16.39 -36.39
CA GLU A 16 -23.41 17.06 -35.23
C GLU A 16 -23.49 16.09 -34.05
N VAL A 17 -22.47 15.25 -33.94
CA VAL A 17 -22.28 14.37 -32.78
C VAL A 17 -22.09 15.29 -31.57
N MET A 18 -23.18 15.52 -30.85
CA MET A 18 -23.21 16.26 -29.61
C MET A 18 -22.50 15.44 -28.52
N SER A 19 -21.17 15.42 -28.62
CA SER A 19 -20.26 15.02 -27.55
C SER A 19 -20.39 16.05 -26.44
N GLY A 20 -21.45 15.92 -25.64
CA GLY A 20 -21.70 16.72 -24.46
C GLY A 20 -20.61 16.45 -23.45
N THR A 21 -19.50 17.19 -23.55
CA THR A 21 -18.39 17.13 -22.61
C THR A 21 -18.89 17.63 -21.26
N LEU A 22 -19.22 16.68 -20.37
CA LEU A 22 -19.53 16.97 -18.99
C LEU A 22 -18.28 17.58 -18.33
N ASP A 23 -18.29 18.90 -18.17
CA ASP A 23 -17.25 19.60 -17.45
C ASP A 23 -17.33 19.23 -15.97
N LEU A 24 -16.40 18.38 -15.52
CA LEU A 24 -16.30 17.93 -14.14
C LEU A 24 -16.06 19.11 -13.17
N SER A 25 -15.53 20.24 -13.64
CA SER A 25 -15.31 21.45 -12.84
C SER A 25 -16.56 22.33 -12.68
N ALA A 26 -17.62 22.07 -13.45
CA ALA A 26 -18.92 22.74 -13.31
C ALA A 26 -19.84 22.07 -12.25
N LEU A 27 -19.40 20.97 -11.64
CA LEU A 27 -20.12 20.30 -10.56
C LEU A 27 -19.88 20.99 -9.19
N PRO A 28 -20.82 20.90 -8.24
CA PRO A 28 -20.58 21.31 -6.85
C PRO A 28 -19.40 20.56 -6.22
N LEU A 29 -18.64 21.24 -5.35
CA LEU A 29 -17.43 20.69 -4.73
C LEU A 29 -17.70 19.37 -3.98
N ASP A 30 -18.84 19.24 -3.32
CA ASP A 30 -19.24 18.02 -2.61
C ASP A 30 -19.47 16.84 -3.57
N CYS A 31 -20.03 17.09 -4.76
CA CYS A 31 -20.20 16.08 -5.80
C CYS A 31 -18.85 15.62 -6.35
N ILE A 32 -17.91 16.56 -6.57
CA ILE A 32 -16.54 16.26 -7.00
C ILE A 32 -15.82 15.43 -5.93
N THR A 33 -15.91 15.85 -4.66
CA THR A 33 -15.35 15.16 -3.48
C THR A 33 -15.89 13.73 -3.36
N LEU A 34 -17.20 13.55 -3.51
CA LEU A 34 -17.85 12.24 -3.50
C LEU A 34 -17.38 11.36 -4.66
N ILE A 35 -17.29 11.88 -5.89
CA ILE A 35 -16.76 11.14 -7.04
C ILE A 35 -15.33 10.66 -6.78
N ILE A 36 -14.46 11.52 -6.25
CA ILE A 36 -13.05 11.17 -5.96
C ILE A 36 -12.96 10.11 -4.86
N SER A 37 -13.84 10.13 -3.86
CA SER A 37 -13.87 9.12 -2.78
C SER A 37 -14.11 7.68 -3.28
N PHE A 38 -14.65 7.50 -4.49
CA PHE A 38 -14.80 6.20 -5.16
C PHE A 38 -13.64 5.84 -6.13
N THR A 39 -12.62 6.70 -6.26
CA THR A 39 -11.43 6.45 -7.09
C THR A 39 -10.31 5.73 -6.31
N SER A 40 -9.11 5.58 -6.89
CA SER A 40 -7.93 5.15 -6.14
C SER A 40 -7.16 6.34 -5.55
N PRO A 41 -6.39 6.17 -4.47
CA PRO A 41 -5.49 7.21 -3.94
C PRO A 41 -4.51 7.75 -4.99
N ARG A 42 -4.08 6.90 -5.93
CA ARG A 42 -3.23 7.31 -7.06
C ARG A 42 -3.96 8.25 -8.02
N ASP A 43 -5.24 8.01 -8.28
CA ASP A 43 -6.02 8.77 -9.25
C ASP A 43 -6.54 10.08 -8.65
N ALA A 44 -6.85 10.11 -7.35
CA ALA A 44 -7.00 11.36 -6.60
C ALA A 44 -5.75 12.26 -6.75
N CYS A 45 -4.55 11.73 -6.50
CA CYS A 45 -3.28 12.44 -6.72
C CYS A 45 -2.95 12.81 -8.18
N ARG A 46 -3.75 12.36 -9.16
CA ARG A 46 -3.66 12.78 -10.56
C ARG A 46 -4.69 13.86 -10.88
N LEU A 47 -5.92 13.71 -10.38
CA LEU A 47 -7.01 14.66 -10.54
C LEU A 47 -6.68 16.02 -9.89
N SER A 48 -5.92 16.03 -8.79
CA SER A 48 -5.45 17.26 -8.14
C SER A 48 -4.66 18.19 -9.07
N LEU A 49 -4.00 17.64 -10.10
CA LEU A 49 -3.19 18.39 -11.06
C LEU A 49 -4.00 18.95 -12.24
N VAL A 50 -5.30 18.62 -12.35
CA VAL A 50 -6.13 18.95 -13.52
C VAL A 50 -6.86 20.29 -13.37
N SER A 51 -7.35 20.62 -12.17
CA SER A 51 -7.99 21.92 -11.91
C SER A 51 -7.94 22.29 -10.42
N THR A 52 -8.13 23.58 -10.11
CA THR A 52 -8.19 24.07 -8.72
C THR A 52 -9.37 23.48 -7.93
N ALA A 53 -10.52 23.29 -8.57
CA ALA A 53 -11.67 22.64 -7.94
C ALA A 53 -11.39 21.17 -7.60
N LEU A 54 -10.73 20.43 -8.51
CA LEU A 54 -10.30 19.07 -8.24
C LEU A 54 -9.23 19.03 -7.14
N ASN A 55 -8.24 19.93 -7.16
CA ASN A 55 -7.24 20.05 -6.10
C ASN A 55 -7.88 20.25 -4.71
N SER A 56 -8.81 21.19 -4.58
CA SER A 56 -9.54 21.44 -3.32
C SER A 56 -10.33 20.21 -2.85
N ALA A 57 -10.96 19.47 -3.76
CA ALA A 57 -11.64 18.22 -3.44
C ALA A 57 -10.67 17.10 -3.03
N THR A 58 -9.51 16.98 -3.69
CA THR A 58 -8.49 15.96 -3.38
C THR A 58 -7.74 16.22 -2.08
N GLU A 59 -7.72 17.45 -1.55
CA GLU A 59 -7.18 17.72 -0.20
C GLU A 59 -8.23 17.53 0.91
N SER A 60 -9.49 17.21 0.58
CA SER A 60 -10.56 17.00 1.55
C SER A 60 -10.35 15.72 2.36
N ASP A 61 -10.44 15.83 3.70
CA ASP A 61 -10.35 14.69 4.61
C ASP A 61 -11.43 13.62 4.34
N ALA A 62 -12.58 13.98 3.77
CA ALA A 62 -13.62 13.04 3.37
C ALA A 62 -13.18 12.07 2.26
N VAL A 63 -12.30 12.52 1.35
CA VAL A 63 -11.69 11.64 0.33
C VAL A 63 -10.73 10.66 0.99
N TRP A 64 -9.82 11.15 1.84
CA TRP A 64 -8.80 10.29 2.45
C TRP A 64 -9.35 9.35 3.53
N GLU A 65 -10.44 9.72 4.20
CA GLU A 65 -11.19 8.82 5.08
C GLU A 65 -11.75 7.60 4.33
N SER A 66 -12.25 7.77 3.08
CA SER A 66 -12.71 6.64 2.26
C SER A 66 -11.58 5.69 1.82
N PHE A 67 -10.35 6.19 1.74
CA PHE A 67 -9.15 5.44 1.38
C PHE A 67 -8.50 4.73 2.58
N LEU A 68 -8.85 5.10 3.82
CA LEU A 68 -8.34 4.47 5.04
C LEU A 68 -9.19 3.24 5.42
N PRO A 69 -8.59 2.10 5.83
CA PRO A 69 -9.36 0.93 6.21
C PRO A 69 -10.19 1.18 7.48
N SER A 70 -11.47 0.81 7.51
CA SER A 70 -12.42 1.18 8.58
C SER A 70 -12.01 0.85 10.03
N GLN A 71 -11.05 -0.05 10.27
CA GLN A 71 -10.47 -0.30 11.60
C GLN A 71 -9.18 0.50 11.91
N PHE A 72 -8.78 1.47 11.09
CA PHE A 72 -7.48 2.17 11.21
C PHE A 72 -7.28 2.81 12.59
N GLN A 73 -8.35 3.35 13.19
CA GLN A 73 -8.31 4.03 14.48
C GLN A 73 -7.87 3.10 15.63
N ALA A 74 -8.13 1.80 15.53
CA ALA A 74 -7.70 0.80 16.51
C ALA A 74 -6.26 0.30 16.29
N LEU A 75 -5.61 0.70 15.19
CA LEU A 75 -4.24 0.32 14.83
C LEU A 75 -3.23 1.46 15.05
N ILE A 76 -3.70 2.70 15.19
CA ILE A 76 -2.87 3.88 15.42
C ILE A 76 -2.64 4.06 16.93
N PRO A 77 -1.38 4.17 17.40
CA PRO A 77 -1.10 4.60 18.77
C PRO A 77 -1.62 6.03 19.02
N SER A 78 -2.32 6.24 20.14
CA SER A 78 -2.94 7.53 20.51
C SER A 78 -1.96 8.71 20.63
N SER A 79 -0.65 8.46 20.59
CA SER A 79 0.42 9.46 20.55
C SER A 79 0.66 10.05 19.15
N LEU A 80 0.16 9.43 18.08
CA LEU A 80 0.32 9.92 16.71
C LEU A 80 -0.83 10.87 16.32
N SER A 81 -0.59 12.18 16.47
CA SER A 81 -1.45 13.21 15.90
C SER A 81 -1.05 13.53 14.45
N PHE A 82 -2.04 13.75 13.60
CA PHE A 82 -1.89 14.13 12.19
C PHE A 82 -2.79 15.34 11.90
N SER A 83 -2.35 16.25 11.03
CA SER A 83 -3.12 17.45 10.68
C SER A 83 -4.22 17.18 9.65
N SER A 84 -4.16 16.05 8.94
CA SER A 84 -5.17 15.59 7.99
C SER A 84 -5.16 14.07 7.83
N LYS A 85 -6.29 13.51 7.36
CA LYS A 85 -6.42 12.10 6.94
C LYS A 85 -5.45 11.78 5.80
N LYS A 86 -5.12 12.76 4.94
CA LYS A 86 -4.09 12.64 3.89
C LYS A 86 -2.69 12.40 4.49
N GLN A 87 -2.29 13.21 5.47
CA GLN A 87 -1.00 13.03 6.15
C GLN A 87 -0.94 11.67 6.86
N LEU A 88 -2.04 11.26 7.50
CA LEU A 88 -2.17 9.94 8.11
C LEU A 88 -2.00 8.81 7.07
N TYR A 89 -2.71 8.86 5.94
CA TYR A 89 -2.59 7.87 4.87
C TYR A 89 -1.15 7.74 4.36
N LEU A 90 -0.49 8.87 4.09
CA LEU A 90 0.91 8.88 3.64
C LEU A 90 1.85 8.30 4.69
N SER A 91 1.68 8.65 5.97
CA SER A 91 2.45 8.06 7.07
C SER A 91 2.25 6.55 7.18
N LEU A 92 1.02 6.05 7.03
CA LEU A 92 0.72 4.62 6.98
C LEU A 92 1.28 3.89 5.74
N CYS A 93 1.70 4.62 4.70
CA CYS A 93 2.43 4.05 3.54
C CYS A 93 3.95 4.04 3.73
N GLU A 94 4.47 4.86 4.66
CA GLU A 94 5.90 5.14 4.82
C GLU A 94 6.50 4.53 6.09
N ASN A 95 5.69 4.44 7.16
CA ASN A 95 6.09 4.02 8.49
C ASN A 95 5.27 2.78 8.90
N PRO A 96 5.75 1.55 8.63
CA PRO A 96 5.02 0.34 8.97
C PRO A 96 4.83 0.17 10.48
N LEU A 97 3.58 0.23 10.94
CA LEU A 97 3.23 0.11 12.36
C LEU A 97 3.41 -1.32 12.85
N LEU A 98 3.95 -1.48 14.06
CA LEU A 98 3.94 -2.75 14.78
C LEU A 98 2.60 -2.94 15.48
N ILE A 99 1.96 -4.09 15.23
CA ILE A 99 0.66 -4.47 15.77
C ILE A 99 0.74 -5.85 16.45
N GLU A 100 -0.30 -6.21 17.20
CA GLU A 100 -0.37 -7.50 17.93
C GLU A 100 0.88 -7.74 18.81
N ALA A 101 1.24 -6.76 19.64
CA ALA A 101 2.44 -6.79 20.50
C ALA A 101 3.75 -7.10 19.74
N GLY A 102 3.97 -6.43 18.60
CA GLY A 102 5.18 -6.59 17.77
C GLY A 102 5.21 -7.84 16.89
N ARG A 103 4.21 -8.72 16.98
CA ARG A 103 4.15 -9.99 16.22
C ARG A 103 3.94 -9.79 14.73
N LYS A 104 3.37 -8.66 14.32
CA LYS A 104 3.12 -8.32 12.92
C LYS A 104 3.41 -6.85 12.65
N SER A 105 3.83 -6.54 11.43
CA SER A 105 3.95 -5.17 10.91
C SER A 105 2.88 -4.92 9.85
N PHE A 106 2.26 -3.74 9.89
CA PHE A 106 1.15 -3.31 9.04
C PHE A 106 1.46 -1.97 8.36
N TRP A 107 1.13 -1.86 7.08
CA TRP A 107 1.18 -0.62 6.30
C TRP A 107 0.16 -0.63 5.17
N LEU A 108 0.00 0.47 4.45
CA LEU A 108 -0.82 0.56 3.24
C LEU A 108 0.06 0.52 1.98
N ASP A 109 -0.40 -0.16 0.93
CA ASP A 109 0.13 0.05 -0.40
C ASP A 109 -0.23 1.47 -0.88
N ARG A 110 0.77 2.30 -1.12
CA ARG A 110 0.60 3.72 -1.47
C ARG A 110 -0.32 3.94 -2.67
N VAL A 111 -0.29 3.04 -3.65
CA VAL A 111 -0.99 3.20 -4.94
C VAL A 111 -2.47 2.84 -4.82
N SER A 112 -2.80 1.77 -4.10
CA SER A 112 -4.13 1.15 -4.09
C SER A 112 -4.88 1.24 -2.75
N GLY A 113 -4.24 1.74 -1.68
CA GLY A 113 -4.82 1.81 -0.33
C GLY A 113 -5.06 0.44 0.32
N LYS A 114 -4.58 -0.65 -0.30
CA LYS A 114 -4.79 -2.01 0.21
C LYS A 114 -3.84 -2.30 1.38
N LYS A 115 -4.33 -3.10 2.33
CA LYS A 115 -3.59 -3.45 3.55
C LYS A 115 -2.42 -4.39 3.22
N CYS A 116 -1.21 -4.03 3.64
CA CYS A 116 -0.02 -4.84 3.57
C CYS A 116 0.39 -5.32 4.97
N TYR A 117 0.94 -6.54 5.05
CA TYR A 117 1.32 -7.18 6.30
C TYR A 117 2.65 -7.93 6.16
N MET A 118 3.42 -7.96 7.25
CA MET A 118 4.58 -8.81 7.45
C MET A 118 4.46 -9.50 8.81
N LEU A 119 4.70 -10.79 8.86
CA LEU A 119 4.74 -11.57 10.11
C LEU A 119 6.17 -11.52 10.68
N SER A 120 6.32 -11.38 11.99
CA SER A 120 7.64 -11.50 12.61
C SER A 120 8.11 -12.96 12.59
N PRO A 121 9.43 -13.24 12.66
CA PRO A 121 9.92 -14.62 12.69
C PRO A 121 9.39 -15.43 13.88
N ARG A 122 9.09 -14.77 15.02
CA ARG A 122 8.40 -15.36 16.18
C ARG A 122 6.94 -15.75 15.91
N ASP A 123 6.31 -15.18 14.89
CA ASP A 123 4.93 -15.45 14.44
C ASP A 123 4.86 -16.44 13.25
N LEU A 124 6.01 -16.98 12.84
CA LEU A 124 6.13 -18.08 11.90
C LEU A 124 6.34 -19.40 12.65
N SER A 125 5.85 -20.49 12.08
CA SER A 125 6.23 -21.84 12.49
C SER A 125 7.48 -22.23 11.70
N ILE A 126 8.60 -22.29 12.39
CA ILE A 126 9.93 -22.62 11.86
C ILE A 126 10.35 -23.96 12.45
N ILE A 127 10.77 -24.93 11.63
CA ILE A 127 11.15 -26.26 12.14
C ILE A 127 12.44 -26.19 12.99
N TRP A 128 12.45 -26.88 14.13
CA TRP A 128 13.54 -26.91 15.12
C TRP A 128 13.97 -25.53 15.65
N SER A 129 13.11 -24.50 15.59
CA SER A 129 13.49 -23.14 16.03
C SER A 129 13.70 -22.99 17.55
N ASP A 130 13.45 -24.05 18.30
CA ASP A 130 13.76 -24.26 19.72
C ASP A 130 15.11 -24.96 19.95
N THR A 131 15.76 -25.46 18.89
CA THR A 131 17.01 -26.24 18.93
C THR A 131 18.23 -25.33 18.67
N PRO A 132 19.06 -25.01 19.68
CA PRO A 132 20.12 -23.99 19.55
C PRO A 132 21.25 -24.34 18.57
N ASP A 133 21.43 -25.62 18.22
CA ASP A 133 22.43 -26.06 17.25
C ASP A 133 22.06 -25.69 15.80
N TYR A 134 20.77 -25.45 15.53
CA TYR A 134 20.25 -25.17 14.19
C TYR A 134 19.81 -23.71 14.04
N TRP A 135 19.23 -23.11 15.08
CA TRP A 135 18.73 -21.74 15.05
C TRP A 135 19.16 -20.96 16.29
N ARG A 136 19.57 -19.70 16.07
CA ARG A 136 19.82 -18.72 17.13
C ARG A 136 18.84 -17.56 16.98
N TRP A 137 18.26 -17.13 18.09
CA TRP A 137 17.43 -15.92 18.13
C TRP A 137 18.31 -14.74 18.50
N VAL A 138 18.29 -13.70 17.67
CA VAL A 138 19.13 -12.50 17.84
C VAL A 138 18.32 -11.22 17.63
N SER A 139 18.69 -10.18 18.38
CA SER A 139 18.23 -8.81 18.13
C SER A 139 19.24 -8.08 17.23
N ILE A 140 18.76 -7.45 16.17
CA ILE A 140 19.56 -6.66 15.23
C ILE A 140 19.00 -5.23 15.24
N PRO A 141 19.79 -4.16 15.52
CA PRO A 141 19.27 -2.80 15.64
C PRO A 141 18.55 -2.27 14.39
N GLU A 142 18.91 -2.76 13.21
CA GLU A 142 18.33 -2.39 11.92
C GLU A 142 17.12 -3.26 11.52
N ALA A 143 16.77 -4.29 12.31
CA ALA A 143 15.62 -5.14 12.03
C ALA A 143 14.30 -4.51 12.48
N ARG A 144 13.21 -4.80 11.76
CA ARG A 144 11.86 -4.29 12.07
C ARG A 144 11.22 -4.95 13.32
N PHE A 145 11.78 -6.05 13.79
CA PHE A 145 11.25 -6.84 14.91
C PHE A 145 12.39 -7.13 15.88
N ASP A 146 12.08 -7.09 17.18
CA ASP A 146 13.03 -7.21 18.29
C ASP A 146 13.86 -8.50 18.25
N GLU A 147 13.33 -9.56 17.64
CA GLU A 147 14.02 -10.85 17.46
C GLU A 147 13.86 -11.37 16.02
N VAL A 148 14.97 -11.79 15.44
CA VAL A 148 15.03 -12.54 14.18
C VAL A 148 15.67 -13.91 14.39
N ALA A 149 15.33 -14.87 13.53
CA ALA A 149 15.88 -16.22 13.55
C ALA A 149 17.11 -16.30 12.61
N GLU A 150 18.30 -16.38 13.19
CA GLU A 150 19.55 -16.69 12.49
C GLU A 150 19.66 -18.21 12.30
N LEU A 151 19.84 -18.65 11.05
CA LEU A 151 20.07 -20.06 10.71
C LEU A 151 21.56 -20.37 10.83
N LEU A 152 21.92 -21.40 11.61
CA LEU A 152 23.31 -21.77 11.86
C LEU A 152 23.82 -22.83 10.88
N SER A 153 23.28 -24.06 10.94
CA SER A 153 23.68 -25.17 10.06
C SER A 153 22.59 -26.24 9.99
N VAL A 154 21.99 -26.41 8.81
CA VAL A 154 21.00 -27.47 8.51
C VAL A 154 21.15 -27.93 7.06
N CYS A 155 20.74 -29.16 6.77
CA CYS A 155 20.65 -29.66 5.39
C CYS A 155 19.31 -29.31 4.69
N TRP A 156 18.27 -28.97 5.46
CA TRP A 156 17.01 -28.42 4.99
C TRP A 156 16.28 -27.69 6.13
N PHE A 157 15.28 -26.87 5.81
CA PHE A 157 14.38 -26.26 6.79
C PHE A 157 12.99 -26.04 6.18
N GLU A 158 11.97 -25.87 7.04
CA GLU A 158 10.63 -25.44 6.64
C GLU A 158 10.18 -24.23 7.47
N ILE A 159 9.53 -23.27 6.81
CA ILE A 159 8.91 -22.08 7.42
C ILE A 159 7.47 -21.93 6.91
N ARG A 160 6.50 -21.96 7.83
CA ARG A 160 5.07 -21.75 7.58
C ARG A 160 4.59 -20.48 8.26
N GLY A 161 3.83 -19.66 7.55
CA GLY A 161 3.13 -18.49 8.10
C GLY A 161 1.62 -18.65 7.99
N LYS A 162 0.87 -17.98 8.88
CA LYS A 162 -0.60 -17.94 8.86
C LYS A 162 -1.07 -16.51 9.07
N ILE A 163 -2.01 -16.06 8.24
CA ILE A 163 -2.70 -14.78 8.39
C ILE A 163 -4.21 -15.01 8.26
N SER A 164 -5.02 -14.25 9.00
CA SER A 164 -6.48 -14.35 8.86
C SER A 164 -6.95 -13.59 7.63
N ILE A 165 -7.83 -14.20 6.84
CA ILE A 165 -8.44 -13.57 5.66
C ILE A 165 -9.22 -12.30 6.07
N SER A 166 -9.76 -12.24 7.30
CA SER A 166 -10.45 -11.05 7.83
C SER A 166 -9.54 -9.83 8.05
N MET A 167 -8.22 -10.02 8.10
CA MET A 167 -7.26 -8.91 8.17
C MET A 167 -7.04 -8.29 6.79
N LEU A 168 -7.07 -9.10 5.73
CA LEU A 168 -6.77 -8.71 4.36
C LEU A 168 -7.82 -7.74 3.78
N SER A 169 -7.46 -7.02 2.72
CA SER A 169 -8.42 -6.23 1.94
C SER A 169 -9.26 -7.15 1.04
N PRO A 170 -10.58 -6.94 0.93
CA PRO A 170 -11.43 -7.71 0.02
C PRO A 170 -11.06 -7.43 -1.46
N MET A 171 -11.39 -8.39 -2.33
CA MET A 171 -11.16 -8.33 -3.79
C MET A 171 -9.73 -7.90 -4.18
N THR A 172 -8.72 -8.36 -3.43
CA THR A 172 -7.31 -7.97 -3.60
C THR A 172 -6.46 -9.20 -3.84
N HIS A 173 -5.67 -9.20 -4.92
CA HIS A 173 -4.68 -10.24 -5.18
C HIS A 173 -3.41 -10.00 -4.35
N TYR A 174 -3.11 -10.93 -3.45
CA TYR A 174 -1.93 -10.84 -2.58
C TYR A 174 -0.75 -11.62 -3.15
N LYS A 175 0.43 -10.99 -3.16
CA LYS A 175 1.73 -11.64 -3.40
C LYS A 175 2.41 -11.90 -2.07
N VAL A 176 2.78 -13.15 -1.80
CA VAL A 176 3.66 -13.50 -0.68
C VAL A 176 5.12 -13.30 -1.10
N VAL A 177 5.90 -12.64 -0.25
CA VAL A 177 7.36 -12.50 -0.39
C VAL A 177 7.99 -13.04 0.88
N ARG A 178 9.14 -13.71 0.77
CA ARG A 178 9.99 -14.08 1.90
C ARG A 178 11.19 -13.17 1.91
N GLU A 179 11.46 -12.54 3.05
CA GLU A 179 12.62 -11.70 3.27
C GLU A 179 13.58 -12.47 4.20
N VAL A 180 14.83 -12.61 3.79
CA VAL A 180 15.84 -13.43 4.48
C VAL A 180 17.11 -12.61 4.57
N LEU A 181 17.50 -12.26 5.80
CA LEU A 181 18.75 -11.56 6.08
C LEU A 181 19.88 -12.58 6.16
N ILE A 182 20.86 -12.48 5.26
CA ILE A 182 22.06 -13.32 5.29
C ILE A 182 23.14 -12.57 6.09
N CYS A 183 23.20 -12.87 7.39
CA CYS A 183 24.28 -12.41 8.25
C CYS A 183 25.57 -13.15 7.92
N ASN A 184 26.37 -12.60 7.00
CA ASN A 184 27.74 -13.08 6.77
C ASN A 184 28.53 -12.98 8.08
N GLN A 185 28.81 -14.11 8.72
CA GLN A 185 29.65 -14.12 9.91
C GLN A 185 31.05 -13.62 9.53
N LYS A 186 31.48 -12.53 10.17
CA LYS A 186 32.88 -12.16 10.16
C LYS A 186 33.65 -13.31 10.80
N LYS A 187 34.48 -13.98 10.01
CA LYS A 187 35.42 -14.99 10.49
C LYS A 187 36.34 -14.28 11.49
N ASN A 188 36.14 -14.57 12.78
CA ASN A 188 37.13 -14.21 13.80
C ASN A 188 38.33 -15.12 13.57
N ASP A 189 39.32 -14.61 12.84
CA ASP A 189 40.62 -15.26 12.64
C ASP A 189 41.41 -15.25 13.96
N GLY A 190 40.96 -16.13 14.86
CA GLY A 190 41.52 -16.35 16.20
C GLY A 190 42.66 -17.36 16.20
N ASP A 191 43.70 -17.12 15.39
CA ASP A 191 45.02 -17.69 15.67
C ASP A 191 45.60 -16.97 16.90
N GLY A 192 46.27 -17.62 17.84
CA GLY A 192 46.61 -19.04 17.94
C GLY A 192 47.78 -19.19 18.91
N TYR A 193 47.58 -19.88 20.04
CA TYR A 193 48.63 -20.04 21.05
C TYR A 193 49.82 -20.86 20.54
N ILE A 194 51.04 -20.36 20.78
CA ILE A 194 52.14 -21.13 21.39
C ILE A 194 53.24 -20.17 21.88
N GLY A 195 53.90 -20.55 22.98
CA GLY A 195 54.96 -19.76 23.61
C GLY A 195 56.36 -20.36 23.45
N GLY A 196 57.35 -19.66 24.03
CA GLY A 196 58.74 -20.06 24.19
C GLY A 196 59.36 -19.25 25.34
#